data_AF-A0A103XHZ5-F1
#
_entry.id   AF-A0A103XHZ5-F1
#
_cell.length_a   1.000
_cell.length_b   1.000
_cell.length_c   1.000
_cell.angle_alpha   90.00
_cell.angle_beta   90.00
_cell.angle_gamma   90.00
#
_symmetry.space_group_name_H-M   'P 1'
#
loop_
_entity.id
_entity.type
_entity.pdbx_description
1 polymer ?
#
loop_
_entity_poly.entity_id
_entity_poly.type
_entity_poly.pdbx_seq_one_letter_code
_entity_poly.pdbx_strand_id
1 'polypeptide(L)'
;MKKLETLILSCCIQLCMFPEIQTNMDNMVELYLDNTGIKVVPSSFVKYCTNLLSLHLKYCKTLESIEGNFHHLKHLKKFSVAGCKKLKIPAEGLCDVTCLEVLDLSCISFKNLHPGIVSMKFLGFPPSLRRLGLGSCDWINGDFSSVFCELSNLQVLNLQQNDFSRLRCSLLQLCSLKVLNLSYCSDLVELPDLPSSIAVLQAYGCKKLKLVDLPTDLKWLWRISLPMSCILGDVERKVQSMLQGNSIYDNSISLSFHGDKIRLEDFARRRLMLELPRNWYNEFSGFLICVKVEGIPGEIHVITIEDVMGRENEDVLEVSDGTPKEAWDNRCMCYIYVSFGSLRHTLWWKRKSTHTTISFSIQKGSYVKVELVPRSKGDPIERVKHTTNSSEFWDREPIEITHDSKSCIKIDWCPNDMQ
;
A
#
# COMPACT_ATOMS: atom_id res chain seq x y z
N MET A 1 -12.36 -34.54 15.53
CA MET A 1 -12.48 -33.19 14.94
C MET A 1 -12.92 -33.20 13.46
N LYS A 2 -13.66 -34.22 12.97
CA LYS A 2 -13.97 -34.35 11.53
C LYS A 2 -14.85 -33.23 10.94
N LYS A 3 -15.56 -32.47 11.78
CA LYS A 3 -16.39 -31.31 11.39
C LYS A 3 -15.69 -29.97 11.62
N LEU A 4 -14.42 -29.97 12.01
CA LEU A 4 -13.70 -28.74 12.31
C LEU A 4 -13.36 -28.04 11.00
N GLU A 5 -13.83 -26.80 10.86
CA GLU A 5 -13.61 -25.98 9.66
C GLU A 5 -12.44 -25.02 9.82
N THR A 6 -12.34 -24.34 10.95
CA THR A 6 -11.27 -23.39 11.25
C THR A 6 -10.59 -23.77 12.57
N LEU A 7 -9.26 -23.85 12.55
CA LEU A 7 -8.44 -24.06 13.74
C LEU A 7 -7.48 -22.88 13.94
N ILE A 8 -7.62 -22.18 15.07
CA ILE A 8 -6.78 -21.04 15.44
C ILE A 8 -5.94 -21.42 16.66
N LEU A 9 -4.62 -21.50 16.45
CA LEU A 9 -3.59 -21.77 17.45
C LEU A 9 -2.50 -20.67 17.44
N SER A 10 -2.77 -19.54 16.77
CA SER A 10 -1.83 -18.44 16.71
C SER A 10 -1.47 -17.91 18.10
N CYS A 11 -0.23 -17.45 18.25
CA CYS A 11 0.37 -16.98 19.50
C CYS A 11 0.51 -18.04 20.61
N CYS A 12 0.27 -19.32 20.32
CA CYS A 12 0.64 -20.43 21.20
C CYS A 12 2.15 -20.71 21.14
N ILE A 13 2.97 -19.83 21.72
CA ILE A 13 4.44 -19.89 21.64
C ILE A 13 5.05 -21.17 22.24
N GLN A 14 4.32 -21.86 23.14
CA GLN A 14 4.74 -23.12 23.75
C GLN A 14 4.35 -24.36 22.92
N LEU A 15 3.57 -24.18 21.84
CA LEU A 15 3.23 -25.26 20.91
C LEU A 15 4.46 -25.57 20.06
N CYS A 16 5.32 -26.46 20.56
CA CYS A 16 6.59 -26.82 19.91
C CYS A 16 6.46 -27.93 18.86
N MET A 17 5.31 -28.63 18.85
CA MET A 17 5.04 -29.75 17.95
C MET A 17 3.60 -29.66 17.45
N PHE A 18 3.40 -29.90 16.16
CA PHE A 18 2.08 -30.10 15.59
C PHE A 18 1.77 -31.61 15.55
N PRO A 19 0.59 -32.06 16.00
CA PRO A 19 0.28 -33.48 16.12
C PRO A 19 0.18 -34.17 14.75
N GLU A 20 0.52 -35.46 14.73
CA GLU A 20 0.23 -36.32 13.59
C GLU A 20 -1.28 -36.49 13.40
N ILE A 21 -1.75 -36.34 12.15
CA ILE A 21 -3.15 -36.53 11.81
C ILE A 21 -3.35 -37.95 11.31
N GLN A 22 -4.25 -38.69 11.96
CA GLN A 22 -4.48 -40.11 11.66
C GLN A 22 -5.73 -40.35 10.79
N THR A 23 -6.55 -39.33 10.58
CA THR A 23 -7.81 -39.43 9.81
C THR A 23 -8.03 -38.20 8.96
N ASN A 24 -8.69 -38.36 7.80
CA ASN A 24 -9.11 -37.26 6.95
C ASN A 24 -9.84 -36.15 7.73
N MET A 25 -9.45 -34.91 7.45
CA MET A 25 -10.09 -33.70 7.96
C MET A 25 -10.72 -32.93 6.80
N ASP A 26 -11.68 -33.56 6.12
CA ASP A 26 -12.29 -33.04 4.88
C ASP A 26 -13.01 -31.70 5.07
N ASN A 27 -13.41 -31.34 6.29
CA ASN A 27 -14.04 -30.04 6.54
C ASN A 27 -13.04 -28.93 6.88
N MET A 28 -11.75 -29.22 7.08
CA MET A 28 -10.76 -28.20 7.46
C MET A 28 -10.50 -27.24 6.30
N VAL A 29 -10.87 -25.98 6.49
CA VAL A 29 -10.76 -24.89 5.53
C VAL A 29 -9.62 -23.94 5.89
N GLU A 30 -9.43 -23.63 7.18
CA GLU A 30 -8.48 -22.62 7.61
C GLU A 30 -7.66 -23.09 8.83
N LEU A 31 -6.34 -22.90 8.74
CA LEU A 31 -5.43 -23.18 9.84
C LEU A 31 -4.53 -21.96 10.12
N TYR A 32 -4.61 -21.48 11.36
CA TYR A 32 -3.79 -20.38 11.86
C TYR A 32 -2.83 -20.87 12.94
N LEU A 33 -1.54 -20.81 12.63
CA LEU A 33 -0.42 -21.24 13.48
C LEU A 33 0.61 -20.11 13.63
N ASP A 34 0.23 -18.86 13.38
CA ASP A 34 1.15 -17.71 13.44
C ASP A 34 1.77 -17.58 14.83
N ASN A 35 3.03 -17.17 14.92
CA ASN A 35 3.75 -16.99 16.19
C ASN A 35 3.72 -18.24 17.11
N THR A 36 3.78 -19.44 16.54
CA THR A 36 3.93 -20.70 17.32
C THR A 36 5.38 -21.16 17.39
N GLY A 37 5.67 -22.04 18.35
CA GLY A 37 6.99 -22.66 18.55
C GLY A 37 7.23 -23.91 17.71
N ILE A 38 6.36 -24.22 16.75
CA ILE A 38 6.42 -25.47 16.00
C ILE A 38 7.73 -25.56 15.20
N LYS A 39 8.29 -26.77 15.13
CA LYS A 39 9.50 -27.04 14.35
C LYS A 39 9.22 -27.67 13.00
N VAL A 40 8.20 -28.52 12.94
CA VAL A 40 7.85 -29.29 11.75
C VAL A 40 6.33 -29.29 11.60
N VAL A 41 5.84 -29.05 10.39
CA VAL A 41 4.48 -29.42 10.00
C VAL A 41 4.55 -30.82 9.40
N PRO A 42 3.94 -31.84 10.02
CA PRO A 42 4.12 -33.23 9.60
C PRO A 42 3.43 -33.54 8.27
N SER A 43 3.96 -34.52 7.54
CA SER A 43 3.41 -34.95 6.24
C SER A 43 1.95 -35.42 6.31
N SER A 44 1.51 -35.93 7.47
CA SER A 44 0.11 -36.31 7.70
C SER A 44 -0.84 -35.13 7.57
N PHE A 45 -0.44 -33.92 7.96
CA PHE A 45 -1.25 -32.72 7.79
C PHE A 45 -1.52 -32.44 6.31
N VAL A 46 -0.45 -32.35 5.52
CA VAL A 46 -0.54 -32.09 4.07
C VAL A 46 -1.34 -33.19 3.37
N LYS A 47 -1.24 -34.44 3.84
CA LYS A 47 -1.96 -35.59 3.28
C LYS A 47 -3.46 -35.59 3.59
N TYR A 48 -3.87 -35.22 4.80
CA TYR A 48 -5.25 -35.43 5.28
C TYR A 48 -6.12 -34.17 5.31
N CYS A 49 -5.55 -32.98 5.08
CA CYS A 49 -6.27 -31.69 5.05
C CYS A 49 -6.43 -31.16 3.62
N THR A 50 -7.03 -31.95 2.72
CA THR A 50 -7.03 -31.66 1.27
C THR A 50 -7.92 -30.49 0.85
N ASN A 51 -8.91 -30.11 1.67
CA ASN A 51 -9.85 -29.00 1.40
C ASN A 51 -9.41 -27.65 1.99
N LEU A 52 -8.19 -27.58 2.49
CA LEU A 52 -7.64 -26.37 3.09
C LEU A 52 -7.56 -25.23 2.06
N LEU A 53 -8.16 -24.09 2.39
CA LEU A 53 -8.09 -22.85 1.61
C LEU A 53 -7.02 -21.90 2.11
N SER A 54 -6.74 -21.88 3.42
CA SER A 54 -5.83 -20.93 4.04
C SER A 54 -4.90 -21.58 5.07
N LEU A 55 -3.60 -21.37 4.92
CA LEU A 55 -2.56 -21.83 5.85
C LEU A 55 -1.66 -20.67 6.27
N HIS A 56 -1.69 -20.35 7.57
CA HIS A 56 -0.94 -19.24 8.17
C HIS A 56 0.10 -19.76 9.16
N LEU A 57 1.37 -19.49 8.89
CA LEU A 57 2.54 -19.92 9.65
C LEU A 57 3.51 -18.74 9.86
N LYS A 58 3.00 -17.49 9.91
CA LYS A 58 3.84 -16.30 10.04
C LYS A 58 4.58 -16.32 11.37
N TYR A 59 5.83 -15.88 11.35
CA TYR A 59 6.67 -15.67 12.52
C TYR A 59 6.89 -16.93 13.38
N CYS A 60 6.76 -18.13 12.81
CA CYS A 60 7.20 -19.38 13.43
C CYS A 60 8.72 -19.51 13.35
N LYS A 61 9.43 -18.79 14.25
CA LYS A 61 10.89 -18.64 14.22
C LYS A 61 11.68 -19.95 14.31
N THR A 62 11.05 -21.01 14.81
CA THR A 62 11.61 -22.35 14.98
C THR A 62 11.22 -23.33 13.87
N LEU A 63 10.35 -22.94 12.94
CA LEU A 63 9.88 -23.80 11.86
C LEU A 63 11.04 -24.09 10.89
N GLU A 64 11.40 -25.36 10.77
CA GLU A 64 12.51 -25.87 9.97
C GLU A 64 12.03 -26.53 8.68
N SER A 65 10.90 -27.22 8.71
CA SER A 65 10.34 -27.91 7.53
C SER A 65 8.80 -27.96 7.54
N ILE A 66 8.25 -28.05 6.33
CA ILE A 66 6.87 -28.48 6.09
C ILE A 66 7.00 -29.77 5.30
N GLU A 67 6.71 -30.89 5.95
CA GLU A 67 6.82 -32.20 5.34
C GLU A 67 5.58 -32.55 4.53
N GLY A 68 5.76 -33.39 3.52
CA GLY A 68 4.70 -33.83 2.63
C GLY A 68 4.68 -33.07 1.31
N ASN A 69 3.80 -33.53 0.42
CA ASN A 69 3.69 -33.00 -0.93
C ASN A 69 2.47 -32.09 -1.07
N PHE A 70 2.71 -30.82 -1.40
CA PHE A 70 1.69 -29.78 -1.56
C PHE A 70 0.70 -30.08 -2.70
N HIS A 71 0.97 -31.02 -3.62
CA HIS A 71 -0.01 -31.53 -4.60
C HIS A 71 -1.35 -31.97 -3.97
N HIS A 72 -1.37 -32.36 -2.68
CA HIS A 72 -2.60 -32.75 -1.99
C HIS A 72 -3.47 -31.56 -1.59
N LEU A 73 -2.89 -30.35 -1.47
CA LEU A 73 -3.57 -29.13 -1.06
C LEU A 73 -4.15 -28.38 -2.27
N LYS A 74 -4.97 -29.08 -3.06
CA LYS A 74 -5.46 -28.60 -4.37
C LYS A 74 -6.30 -27.33 -4.31
N HIS A 75 -6.87 -27.04 -3.15
CA HIS A 75 -7.76 -25.89 -2.93
C HIS A 75 -7.06 -24.72 -2.22
N LEU A 76 -5.77 -24.85 -1.89
CA LEU A 76 -5.06 -23.83 -1.13
C LEU A 76 -4.95 -22.54 -1.94
N LYS A 77 -5.58 -21.47 -1.42
CA LYS A 77 -5.60 -20.14 -2.02
C LYS A 77 -4.64 -19.17 -1.34
N LYS A 78 -4.43 -19.33 -0.03
CA LYS A 78 -3.62 -18.43 0.78
C LYS A 78 -2.58 -19.22 1.57
N PHE A 79 -1.32 -18.88 1.39
CA PHE A 79 -0.22 -19.49 2.11
C PHE A 79 0.79 -18.44 2.57
N SER A 80 1.11 -18.44 3.86
CA SER A 80 2.09 -17.50 4.42
C SER A 80 3.01 -18.16 5.43
N VAL A 81 4.31 -17.94 5.23
CA VAL A 81 5.41 -18.40 6.09
C VAL A 81 6.36 -17.23 6.40
N ALA A 82 5.83 -16.01 6.36
CA ALA A 82 6.63 -14.80 6.54
C ALA A 82 7.35 -14.81 7.90
N GLY A 83 8.65 -14.52 7.93
CA GLY A 83 9.44 -14.51 9.17
C GLY A 83 9.93 -15.89 9.64
N CYS A 84 9.66 -16.98 8.91
CA CYS A 84 10.18 -18.32 9.19
C CYS A 84 11.63 -18.48 8.67
N LYS A 85 12.58 -17.81 9.32
CA LYS A 85 13.98 -17.74 8.86
C LYS A 85 14.72 -19.09 8.77
N LYS A 86 14.28 -20.08 9.54
CA LYS A 86 14.86 -21.45 9.56
C LYS A 86 14.21 -22.40 8.54
N LEU A 87 13.10 -21.99 7.92
CA LEU A 87 12.35 -22.87 7.04
C LEU A 87 13.17 -23.19 5.80
N LYS A 88 13.37 -24.49 5.57
CA LYS A 88 13.89 -25.02 4.32
C LYS A 88 12.71 -25.27 3.41
N ILE A 89 12.49 -24.39 2.46
CA ILE A 89 11.39 -24.53 1.49
C ILE A 89 11.77 -25.65 0.49
N PRO A 90 10.94 -26.68 0.32
CA PRO A 90 11.15 -27.66 -0.74
C PRO A 90 10.93 -26.99 -2.10
N ALA A 91 11.93 -27.07 -2.97
CA ALA A 91 11.93 -26.45 -4.30
C ALA A 91 10.81 -26.93 -5.21
N GLU A 92 10.41 -28.20 -5.06
CA GLU A 92 9.59 -28.89 -6.05
C GLU A 92 8.09 -28.89 -5.71
N GLY A 93 7.68 -28.59 -4.47
CA GLY A 93 6.29 -28.79 -4.03
C GLY A 93 5.36 -27.57 -4.13
N LEU A 94 5.87 -26.34 -3.98
CA LEU A 94 5.00 -25.15 -3.98
C LEU A 94 4.43 -24.82 -5.37
N CYS A 95 5.17 -25.18 -6.43
CA CYS A 95 4.81 -24.95 -7.83
C CYS A 95 3.55 -25.71 -8.24
N ASP A 96 3.25 -26.79 -7.54
CA ASP A 96 2.18 -27.73 -7.87
C ASP A 96 0.79 -27.28 -7.43
N VAL A 97 0.72 -26.24 -6.60
CA VAL A 97 -0.53 -25.67 -6.10
C VAL A 97 -1.09 -24.69 -7.13
N THR A 98 -1.89 -25.20 -8.05
CA THR A 98 -2.39 -24.43 -9.20
C THR A 98 -3.41 -23.34 -8.83
N CYS A 99 -4.01 -23.39 -7.64
CA CYS A 99 -5.05 -22.44 -7.20
C CYS A 99 -4.55 -21.37 -6.21
N LEU A 100 -3.24 -21.27 -5.96
CA LEU A 100 -2.69 -20.35 -4.99
C LEU A 100 -2.79 -18.89 -5.48
N GLU A 101 -3.53 -18.05 -4.76
CA GLU A 101 -3.78 -16.66 -5.11
C GLU A 101 -2.89 -15.69 -4.29
N VAL A 102 -2.56 -16.05 -3.05
CA VAL A 102 -1.77 -15.24 -2.12
C VAL A 102 -0.62 -16.05 -1.54
N LEU A 103 0.60 -15.57 -1.76
CA LEU A 103 1.82 -16.15 -1.22
C LEU A 103 2.67 -15.08 -0.54
N ASP A 104 3.02 -15.29 0.72
CA ASP A 104 3.91 -14.39 1.47
C ASP A 104 5.09 -15.15 2.06
N LEU A 105 6.26 -14.91 1.47
CA LEU A 105 7.56 -15.47 1.80
C LEU A 105 8.50 -14.40 2.40
N SER A 106 7.97 -13.27 2.85
CA SER A 106 8.77 -12.17 3.39
C SER A 106 9.61 -12.62 4.59
N CYS A 107 10.80 -12.07 4.79
CA CYS A 107 11.70 -12.39 5.90
C CYS A 107 12.15 -13.86 5.96
N ILE A 108 12.09 -14.61 4.85
CA ILE A 108 12.66 -15.96 4.74
C ILE A 108 14.11 -15.87 4.26
N SER A 109 14.93 -16.84 4.68
CA SER A 109 16.28 -16.95 4.19
C SER A 109 16.35 -17.79 2.92
N PHE A 110 16.66 -17.17 1.78
CA PHE A 110 16.83 -17.85 0.50
C PHE A 110 18.17 -18.58 0.41
N LYS A 111 19.11 -18.29 1.33
CA LYS A 111 20.35 -19.09 1.48
C LYS A 111 20.10 -20.53 1.91
N ASN A 112 18.96 -20.79 2.53
CA ASN A 112 18.57 -22.12 3.01
C ASN A 112 17.79 -22.94 1.97
N LEU A 113 17.52 -22.37 0.79
CA LEU A 113 17.07 -23.16 -0.36
C LEU A 113 18.20 -24.09 -0.80
N HIS A 114 17.83 -25.27 -1.31
CA HIS A 114 18.79 -26.33 -1.64
C HIS A 114 19.95 -25.77 -2.51
N PRO A 115 21.23 -26.04 -2.17
CA PRO A 115 22.42 -25.42 -2.79
C PRO A 115 22.66 -25.74 -4.29
N GLY A 116 21.65 -26.22 -5.01
CA GLY A 116 21.63 -26.41 -6.46
C GLY A 116 20.65 -25.51 -7.23
N ILE A 117 19.82 -24.71 -6.53
CA ILE A 117 18.89 -23.77 -7.18
C ILE A 117 19.67 -22.50 -7.56
N VAL A 118 20.39 -22.57 -8.67
CA VAL A 118 21.15 -21.44 -9.25
C VAL A 118 20.23 -20.53 -10.10
N SER A 119 18.94 -20.87 -10.21
CA SER A 119 17.96 -20.09 -10.96
C SER A 119 16.58 -20.16 -10.32
N MET A 120 15.96 -19.00 -10.12
CA MET A 120 14.58 -18.91 -9.64
C MET A 120 13.54 -19.51 -10.62
N LYS A 121 13.94 -19.92 -11.83
CA LYS A 121 13.11 -20.78 -12.72
C LYS A 121 12.61 -22.05 -12.02
N PHE A 122 13.30 -22.51 -10.97
CA PHE A 122 12.90 -23.70 -10.22
C PHE A 122 11.84 -23.44 -9.14
N LEU A 123 11.55 -22.19 -8.76
CA LEU A 123 10.49 -21.90 -7.79
C LEU A 123 9.09 -21.87 -8.40
N GLY A 124 8.98 -21.87 -9.74
CA GLY A 124 7.75 -22.12 -10.51
C GLY A 124 6.49 -21.55 -9.88
N PHE A 125 6.50 -20.27 -9.52
CA PHE A 125 5.38 -19.63 -8.83
C PHE A 125 4.08 -19.86 -9.62
N PRO A 126 2.98 -20.26 -8.96
CA PRO A 126 1.78 -20.64 -9.68
C PRO A 126 1.19 -19.44 -10.44
N PRO A 127 0.76 -19.63 -11.70
CA PRO A 127 0.28 -18.54 -12.57
C PRO A 127 -1.02 -17.91 -12.07
N SER A 128 -1.69 -18.52 -11.10
CA SER A 128 -2.89 -18.00 -10.42
C SER A 128 -2.59 -16.94 -9.36
N LEU A 129 -1.31 -16.71 -9.02
CA LEU A 129 -0.95 -15.72 -8.01
C LEU A 129 -1.42 -14.32 -8.38
N ARG A 130 -2.06 -13.68 -7.39
CA ARG A 130 -2.50 -12.29 -7.42
C ARG A 130 -1.69 -11.43 -6.45
N ARG A 131 -1.20 -12.00 -5.35
CA ARG A 131 -0.39 -11.30 -4.36
C ARG A 131 0.86 -12.10 -4.00
N LEU A 132 2.02 -11.45 -4.10
CA LEU A 132 3.32 -12.05 -3.80
C LEU A 132 4.14 -11.14 -2.88
N GLY A 133 4.49 -11.66 -1.69
CA GLY A 133 5.38 -11.02 -0.72
C GLY A 133 6.76 -11.67 -0.69
N LEU A 134 7.79 -10.88 -0.98
CA LEU A 134 9.20 -11.26 -1.01
C LEU A 134 10.07 -10.17 -0.35
N GLY A 135 9.56 -9.52 0.69
CA GLY A 135 10.27 -8.45 1.38
C GLY A 135 11.30 -8.97 2.39
N SER A 136 12.39 -8.24 2.64
CA SER A 136 13.44 -8.60 3.61
C SER A 136 14.01 -10.02 3.40
N CYS A 137 14.20 -10.43 2.15
CA CYS A 137 14.78 -11.72 1.79
C CYS A 137 16.29 -11.55 1.53
N ASP A 138 17.13 -12.50 1.99
CA ASP A 138 18.58 -12.44 1.80
C ASP A 138 19.00 -13.09 0.46
N TRP A 139 18.77 -12.37 -0.63
CA TRP A 139 19.06 -12.84 -1.98
C TRP A 139 20.57 -13.12 -2.18
N ILE A 140 20.90 -14.32 -2.64
CA ILE A 140 22.25 -14.64 -3.12
C ILE A 140 22.38 -14.05 -4.53
N ASN A 141 23.33 -13.12 -4.70
CA ASN A 141 23.89 -12.65 -5.99
C ASN A 141 23.17 -13.12 -7.27
N GLY A 142 22.21 -12.33 -7.78
CA GLY A 142 21.93 -12.34 -9.22
C GLY A 142 20.49 -12.59 -9.64
N ASP A 143 19.95 -11.57 -10.31
CA ASP A 143 18.97 -11.63 -11.40
C ASP A 143 17.71 -12.52 -11.20
N PHE A 144 16.68 -11.92 -10.61
CA PHE A 144 15.33 -12.48 -10.49
C PHE A 144 14.42 -12.15 -11.69
N SER A 145 14.99 -11.63 -12.80
CA SER A 145 14.20 -11.01 -13.86
C SER A 145 13.34 -11.95 -14.68
N SER A 146 13.72 -13.22 -14.74
CA SER A 146 12.95 -14.26 -15.41
C SER A 146 11.70 -14.71 -14.64
N VAL A 147 11.62 -14.40 -13.34
CA VAL A 147 10.60 -14.95 -12.43
C VAL A 147 9.26 -14.26 -12.60
N PHE A 148 9.29 -12.94 -12.76
CA PHE A 148 8.07 -12.15 -12.80
C PHE A 148 7.38 -12.21 -14.16
N CYS A 149 8.10 -12.52 -15.25
CA CYS A 149 7.53 -12.59 -16.60
C CYS A 149 6.40 -13.63 -16.74
N GLU A 150 6.34 -14.62 -15.86
CA GLU A 150 5.35 -15.71 -15.91
C GLU A 150 4.09 -15.41 -15.07
N LEU A 151 4.08 -14.33 -14.28
CA LEU A 151 3.02 -13.99 -13.34
C LEU A 151 2.04 -12.94 -13.88
N SER A 152 1.43 -13.20 -15.04
CA SER A 152 0.54 -12.24 -15.73
C SER A 152 -0.69 -11.81 -14.94
N ASN A 153 -1.13 -12.61 -13.96
CA ASN A 153 -2.25 -12.32 -13.07
C ASN A 153 -1.85 -11.55 -11.80
N LEU A 154 -0.56 -11.29 -11.60
CA LEU A 154 -0.06 -10.65 -10.38
C LEU A 154 -0.56 -9.21 -10.29
N GLN A 155 -1.16 -8.89 -9.15
CA GLN A 155 -1.79 -7.60 -8.87
C GLN A 155 -1.04 -6.84 -7.78
N VAL A 156 -0.46 -7.55 -6.81
CA VAL A 156 0.32 -6.98 -5.70
C VAL A 156 1.69 -7.65 -5.63
N LEU A 157 2.75 -6.85 -5.68
CA LEU A 157 4.12 -7.29 -5.49
C LEU A 157 4.78 -6.49 -4.37
N ASN A 158 5.17 -7.17 -3.30
CA ASN A 158 5.89 -6.58 -2.18
C ASN A 158 7.35 -7.06 -2.14
N LEU A 159 8.28 -6.14 -2.34
CA LEU A 159 9.72 -6.31 -2.37
C LEU A 159 10.43 -5.43 -1.34
N GLN A 160 9.71 -4.96 -0.31
CA GLN A 160 10.25 -4.03 0.69
C GLN A 160 11.49 -4.59 1.43
N GLN A 161 12.31 -3.72 2.00
CA GLN A 161 13.45 -4.07 2.86
C GLN A 161 14.50 -5.00 2.21
N ASN A 162 14.59 -5.01 0.88
CA ASN A 162 15.64 -5.74 0.17
C ASN A 162 16.84 -4.82 -0.14
N ASP A 163 18.00 -5.40 -0.40
CA ASP A 163 19.28 -4.71 -0.59
C ASP A 163 19.69 -4.55 -2.07
N PHE A 164 18.76 -4.78 -3.01
CA PHE A 164 19.06 -4.57 -4.43
C PHE A 164 19.26 -3.08 -4.74
N SER A 165 20.28 -2.78 -5.54
CA SER A 165 20.52 -1.43 -6.05
C SER A 165 19.67 -1.09 -7.27
N ARG A 166 19.27 -2.11 -8.05
CA ARG A 166 18.41 -1.99 -9.23
C ARG A 166 17.56 -3.23 -9.37
N LEU A 167 16.32 -3.05 -9.80
CA LEU A 167 15.49 -4.16 -10.27
C LEU A 167 15.85 -4.43 -11.74
N ARG A 168 16.52 -5.55 -12.03
CA ARG A 168 16.93 -5.90 -13.41
C ARG A 168 15.81 -6.51 -14.26
N CYS A 169 14.56 -6.44 -13.79
CA CYS A 169 13.40 -7.04 -14.42
C CYS A 169 12.51 -5.98 -15.05
N SER A 170 11.99 -6.26 -16.25
CA SER A 170 10.94 -5.42 -16.81
C SER A 170 9.61 -5.80 -16.18
N LEU A 171 9.06 -4.90 -15.34
CA LEU A 171 7.70 -5.08 -14.80
C LEU A 171 6.63 -4.73 -15.84
N LEU A 172 7.01 -4.26 -17.03
CA LEU A 172 6.09 -3.92 -18.12
C LEU A 172 5.21 -5.09 -18.56
N GLN A 173 5.69 -6.33 -18.41
CA GLN A 173 4.93 -7.53 -18.77
C GLN A 173 3.87 -7.92 -17.73
N LEU A 174 3.95 -7.37 -16.52
CA LEU A 174 2.95 -7.58 -15.48
C LEU A 174 1.74 -6.66 -15.72
N CYS A 175 1.00 -6.90 -16.80
CA CYS A 175 -0.11 -6.05 -17.23
C CYS A 175 -1.23 -5.93 -16.16
N SER A 176 -1.32 -6.86 -15.21
CA SER A 176 -2.28 -6.81 -14.11
C SER A 176 -1.76 -6.15 -12.83
N LEU A 177 -0.48 -5.74 -12.78
CA LEU A 177 0.14 -5.23 -11.55
C LEU A 177 -0.41 -3.86 -11.19
N LYS A 178 -1.06 -3.79 -10.03
CA LYS A 178 -1.65 -2.56 -9.50
C LYS A 178 -0.82 -1.95 -8.38
N VAL A 179 -0.07 -2.78 -7.65
CA VAL A 179 0.62 -2.38 -6.41
C VAL A 179 2.05 -2.87 -6.42
N LEU A 180 2.99 -1.94 -6.26
CA LEU A 180 4.40 -2.25 -6.10
C LEU A 180 4.93 -1.60 -4.82
N ASN A 181 5.40 -2.41 -3.88
CA ASN A 181 6.06 -1.95 -2.66
C ASN A 181 7.56 -2.26 -2.68
N LEU A 182 8.37 -1.20 -2.70
CA LEU A 182 9.83 -1.17 -2.67
C LEU A 182 10.35 -0.45 -1.41
N SER A 183 9.49 -0.22 -0.41
CA SER A 183 9.85 0.57 0.76
C SER A 183 11.06 -0.02 1.49
N TYR A 184 11.92 0.82 2.05
CA TYR A 184 13.12 0.49 2.78
C TYR A 184 14.18 -0.29 1.97
N CYS A 185 14.10 -0.28 0.65
CA CYS A 185 15.20 -0.74 -0.21
C CYS A 185 16.31 0.32 -0.24
N SER A 186 17.16 0.29 0.79
CA SER A 186 18.11 1.38 1.09
C SER A 186 19.17 1.61 0.01
N ASP A 187 19.48 0.58 -0.78
CA ASP A 187 20.48 0.63 -1.85
C ASP A 187 19.90 0.97 -3.23
N LEU A 188 18.57 0.96 -3.37
CA LEU A 188 17.88 1.21 -4.64
C LEU A 188 18.20 2.61 -5.16
N VAL A 189 18.76 2.70 -6.38
CA VAL A 189 19.16 3.98 -7.00
C VAL A 189 18.17 4.50 -8.04
N GLU A 190 17.42 3.62 -8.70
CA GLU A 190 16.42 3.97 -9.72
C GLU A 190 15.21 3.03 -9.64
N LEU A 191 14.05 3.50 -10.12
CA LEU A 191 12.85 2.68 -10.24
C LEU A 191 12.92 1.77 -11.48
N PRO A 192 12.27 0.59 -11.46
CA PRO A 192 12.07 -0.21 -12.66
C PRO A 192 11.09 0.49 -13.62
N ASP A 193 11.09 0.07 -14.88
CA ASP A 193 10.01 0.41 -15.81
C ASP A 193 8.68 -0.13 -15.28
N LEU A 194 7.71 0.77 -15.09
CA LEU A 194 6.42 0.47 -14.48
C LEU A 194 5.36 0.15 -15.55
N PRO A 195 4.54 -0.90 -15.36
CA PRO A 195 3.40 -1.16 -16.25
C PRO A 195 2.36 -0.05 -16.13
N SER A 196 1.61 0.20 -17.21
CA SER A 196 0.59 1.27 -17.25
C SER A 196 -0.57 1.03 -16.28
N SER A 197 -0.80 -0.21 -15.85
CA SER A 197 -1.82 -0.60 -14.87
C SER A 197 -1.48 -0.25 -13.41
N ILE A 198 -0.26 0.20 -13.14
CA ILE A 198 0.18 0.54 -11.79
C ILE A 198 -0.71 1.64 -11.20
N ALA A 199 -1.23 1.37 -10.01
CA ALA A 199 -2.12 2.26 -9.28
C ALA A 199 -1.46 2.83 -8.02
N VAL A 200 -0.55 2.05 -7.41
CA VAL A 200 0.16 2.41 -6.19
C VAL A 200 1.62 2.01 -6.28
N LEU A 201 2.49 2.98 -5.98
CA LEU A 201 3.93 2.81 -5.90
C LEU A 201 4.44 3.27 -4.53
N GLN A 202 5.05 2.38 -3.77
CA GLN A 202 5.65 2.69 -2.48
C GLN A 202 7.16 2.46 -2.55
N ALA A 203 7.95 3.45 -2.17
CA ALA A 203 9.41 3.37 -2.02
C ALA A 203 9.85 4.25 -0.84
N TYR A 204 9.04 4.26 0.24
CA TYR A 204 9.35 4.95 1.50
C TYR A 204 10.74 4.51 1.99
N GLY A 205 11.59 5.42 2.48
CA GLY A 205 12.87 5.01 3.10
C GLY A 205 13.94 4.47 2.13
N CYS A 206 13.74 4.56 0.81
CA CYS A 206 14.78 4.25 -0.19
C CYS A 206 15.81 5.38 -0.29
N LYS A 207 16.79 5.41 0.62
CA LYS A 207 17.70 6.56 0.83
C LYS A 207 18.55 6.94 -0.39
N LYS A 208 18.90 5.99 -1.26
CA LYS A 208 19.72 6.22 -2.45
C LYS A 208 18.92 6.49 -3.72
N LEU A 209 17.59 6.39 -3.66
CA LEU A 209 16.73 6.50 -4.83
C LEU A 209 16.78 7.93 -5.36
N LYS A 210 17.11 8.06 -6.65
CA LYS A 210 17.08 9.31 -7.39
C LYS A 210 16.07 9.15 -8.50
N LEU A 211 15.09 10.05 -8.53
CA LEU A 211 14.06 10.08 -9.55
C LEU A 211 14.08 11.44 -10.23
N VAL A 212 14.21 11.44 -11.55
CA VAL A 212 14.17 12.66 -12.36
C VAL A 212 12.72 13.02 -12.69
N ASP A 213 11.93 12.05 -13.12
CA ASP A 213 10.48 12.15 -13.32
C ASP A 213 9.87 10.75 -13.30
N LEU A 214 8.55 10.68 -13.09
CA LEU A 214 7.76 9.48 -13.36
C LEU A 214 7.32 9.48 -14.83
N PRO A 215 7.06 8.32 -15.45
CA PRO A 215 6.42 8.27 -16.76
C PRO A 215 5.07 9.03 -16.76
N THR A 216 4.74 9.70 -17.86
CA THR A 216 3.47 10.47 -18.01
C THR A 216 2.26 9.58 -18.26
N ASP A 217 2.47 8.33 -18.69
CA ASP A 217 1.40 7.43 -19.13
C ASP A 217 0.78 6.58 -18.00
N LEU A 218 1.11 6.87 -16.74
CA LEU A 218 0.61 6.14 -15.56
C LEU A 218 -0.80 6.64 -15.15
N LYS A 219 -1.78 6.43 -16.05
CA LYS A 219 -3.16 6.92 -15.94
C LYS A 219 -3.97 6.37 -14.77
N TRP A 220 -3.48 5.31 -14.13
CA TRP A 220 -4.12 4.67 -12.98
C TRP A 220 -3.40 4.98 -11.67
N LEU A 221 -2.23 5.62 -11.72
CA LEU A 221 -1.44 5.93 -10.55
C LEU A 221 -2.18 6.99 -9.74
N TRP A 222 -2.56 6.64 -8.52
CA TRP A 222 -3.25 7.55 -7.60
C TRP A 222 -2.58 7.58 -6.22
N ARG A 223 -1.63 6.67 -5.94
CA ARG A 223 -0.83 6.74 -4.70
C ARG A 223 0.66 6.52 -4.91
N ILE A 224 1.44 7.41 -4.32
CA ILE A 224 2.89 7.39 -4.39
C ILE A 224 3.49 7.66 -3.01
N SER A 225 4.49 6.89 -2.61
CA SER A 225 5.33 7.18 -1.44
C SER A 225 6.79 7.14 -1.87
N LEU A 226 7.51 8.26 -1.81
CA LEU A 226 8.89 8.40 -2.30
C LEU A 226 9.76 9.13 -1.26
N PRO A 227 11.10 9.00 -1.30
CA PRO A 227 11.98 9.85 -0.50
C PRO A 227 11.96 11.30 -1.03
N MET A 228 12.25 12.28 -0.17
CA MET A 228 12.34 13.70 -0.53
C MET A 228 13.48 13.99 -1.54
N SER A 229 14.45 13.10 -1.70
CA SER A 229 15.43 13.20 -2.81
C SER A 229 14.76 13.14 -4.19
N CYS A 230 13.54 12.62 -4.25
CA CYS A 230 12.74 12.47 -5.46
C CYS A 230 11.67 13.56 -5.60
N ILE A 231 11.78 14.73 -4.96
CA ILE A 231 10.80 15.82 -5.11
C ILE A 231 10.58 16.05 -6.62
N LEU A 232 9.38 15.70 -7.05
CA LEU A 232 8.95 15.68 -8.44
C LEU A 232 8.63 17.11 -8.86
N GLY A 233 9.63 17.86 -9.36
CA GLY A 233 9.47 19.15 -10.04
C GLY A 233 8.23 19.97 -9.64
N ASP A 234 7.40 20.32 -10.62
CA ASP A 234 6.11 20.98 -10.42
C ASP A 234 5.05 19.90 -10.09
N VAL A 235 4.82 19.66 -8.79
CA VAL A 235 3.86 18.68 -8.27
C VAL A 235 2.46 18.92 -8.86
N GLU A 236 2.07 20.18 -9.08
CA GLU A 236 0.78 20.53 -9.68
C GLU A 236 0.68 19.97 -11.11
N ARG A 237 1.70 20.22 -11.95
CA ARG A 237 1.76 19.62 -13.30
C ARG A 237 1.67 18.10 -13.28
N LYS A 238 2.26 17.45 -12.28
CA LYS A 238 2.22 15.98 -12.17
C LYS A 238 0.87 15.47 -11.71
N VAL A 239 0.26 16.10 -10.70
CA VAL A 239 -1.12 15.83 -10.30
C VAL A 239 -2.04 16.00 -11.50
N GLN A 240 -1.89 17.07 -12.28
CA GLN A 240 -2.65 17.27 -13.53
C GLN A 240 -2.42 16.15 -14.55
N SER A 241 -1.19 15.67 -14.73
CA SER A 241 -0.90 14.52 -15.60
C SER A 241 -1.57 13.23 -15.09
N MET A 242 -1.64 13.01 -13.78
CA MET A 242 -2.34 11.86 -13.19
C MET A 242 -3.86 12.01 -13.40
N LEU A 243 -4.41 13.21 -13.25
CA LEU A 243 -5.83 13.51 -13.45
C LEU A 243 -6.32 13.34 -14.89
N GLN A 244 -5.44 13.40 -15.89
CA GLN A 244 -5.80 13.11 -17.29
C GLN A 244 -6.18 11.63 -17.52
N GLY A 245 -5.90 10.74 -16.56
CA GLY A 245 -6.31 9.34 -16.60
C GLY A 245 -7.82 9.14 -16.39
N ASN A 246 -8.41 8.17 -17.11
CA ASN A 246 -9.86 7.94 -17.17
C ASN A 246 -10.54 7.53 -15.84
N SER A 247 -9.82 7.39 -14.71
CA SER A 247 -10.34 6.80 -13.47
C SER A 247 -10.39 7.72 -12.24
N ILE A 248 -9.91 8.96 -12.34
CA ILE A 248 -9.67 9.80 -11.14
C ILE A 248 -10.73 10.91 -10.93
N TYR A 249 -11.76 10.99 -11.80
CA TYR A 249 -12.84 11.96 -11.58
C TYR A 249 -13.50 11.82 -10.20
N ASP A 250 -13.66 10.59 -9.71
CA ASP A 250 -14.26 10.29 -8.41
C ASP A 250 -13.25 9.85 -7.35
N ASN A 251 -11.98 9.64 -7.72
CA ASN A 251 -10.96 9.12 -6.80
C ASN A 251 -10.00 10.22 -6.36
N SER A 252 -9.55 10.13 -5.11
CA SER A 252 -8.58 11.07 -4.55
C SER A 252 -7.15 10.57 -4.74
N ILE A 253 -6.17 11.46 -4.87
CA ILE A 253 -4.74 11.12 -5.04
C ILE A 253 -4.01 11.37 -3.72
N SER A 254 -3.07 10.49 -3.37
CA SER A 254 -2.19 10.64 -2.21
C SER A 254 -0.72 10.53 -2.63
N LEU A 255 0.05 11.60 -2.47
CA LEU A 255 1.49 11.64 -2.69
C LEU A 255 2.20 11.91 -1.37
N SER A 256 3.12 11.04 -0.95
CA SER A 256 3.87 11.20 0.28
C SER A 256 5.36 11.25 -0.01
N PHE A 257 6.05 12.28 0.50
CA PHE A 257 7.48 12.49 0.38
C PHE A 257 8.13 12.60 1.75
N HIS A 258 9.21 11.86 1.99
CA HIS A 258 9.80 11.69 3.34
C HIS A 258 11.23 12.23 3.41
N GLY A 259 11.54 13.15 4.36
CA GLY A 259 12.90 13.69 4.56
C GLY A 259 13.01 15.02 5.32
N ASP A 260 14.25 15.45 5.57
CA ASP A 260 14.56 16.30 6.74
C ASP A 260 14.48 17.82 6.53
N LYS A 261 14.36 18.31 5.29
CA LYS A 261 14.46 19.75 4.99
C LYS A 261 13.27 20.21 4.13
N ILE A 262 12.28 20.83 4.77
CA ILE A 262 11.11 21.44 4.11
C ILE A 262 11.05 22.92 4.50
N ARG A 263 10.99 23.82 3.51
CA ARG A 263 10.73 25.25 3.74
C ARG A 263 9.25 25.47 4.05
N LEU A 264 8.96 26.32 5.03
CA LEU A 264 7.63 26.51 5.64
C LEU A 264 6.97 27.85 5.28
N GLU A 265 7.56 28.64 4.39
CA GLU A 265 7.23 30.06 4.20
C GLU A 265 5.76 30.31 3.80
N ASP A 266 5.07 29.31 3.22
CA ASP A 266 3.68 29.42 2.74
C ASP A 266 2.66 28.57 3.52
N PHE A 267 3.02 28.00 4.67
CA PHE A 267 2.17 27.06 5.39
C PHE A 267 1.45 27.68 6.58
N ALA A 268 0.15 27.42 6.71
CA ALA A 268 -0.62 27.77 7.89
C ALA A 268 -0.48 26.68 8.96
N ARG A 269 -0.36 27.10 10.22
CA ARG A 269 -0.28 26.18 11.36
C ARG A 269 -1.67 25.74 11.79
N ARG A 270 -1.94 24.42 11.82
CA ARG A 270 -3.22 23.78 12.21
C ARG A 270 -4.46 24.11 11.39
N ARG A 271 -4.70 25.36 11.04
CA ARG A 271 -5.91 25.82 10.37
C ARG A 271 -5.59 26.81 9.26
N LEU A 272 -6.17 26.59 8.09
CA LEU A 272 -6.11 27.51 6.96
C LEU A 272 -7.52 27.94 6.59
N MET A 273 -7.73 29.23 6.35
CA MET A 273 -8.94 29.75 5.71
C MET A 273 -8.67 29.96 4.23
N LEU A 274 -9.55 29.42 3.38
CA LEU A 274 -9.49 29.57 1.93
C LEU A 274 -10.74 30.32 1.47
N GLU A 275 -10.53 31.49 0.89
CA GLU A 275 -11.57 32.22 0.16
C GLU A 275 -11.77 31.58 -1.21
N LEU A 276 -13.04 31.29 -1.55
CA LEU A 276 -13.39 30.65 -2.80
C LEU A 276 -13.85 31.69 -3.83
N PRO A 277 -13.38 31.60 -5.08
CA PRO A 277 -13.90 32.43 -6.16
C PRO A 277 -15.37 32.08 -6.45
N ARG A 278 -16.08 33.01 -7.10
CA ARG A 278 -17.44 32.74 -7.59
C ARG A 278 -17.41 31.52 -8.51
N ASN A 279 -18.39 30.63 -8.40
CA ASN A 279 -18.50 29.41 -9.21
C ASN A 279 -17.30 28.44 -9.12
N TRP A 280 -16.53 28.48 -8.03
CA TRP A 280 -15.36 27.61 -7.83
C TRP A 280 -15.61 26.13 -8.15
N TYR A 281 -16.78 25.59 -7.80
CA TYR A 281 -17.11 24.18 -8.01
C TYR A 281 -17.22 23.77 -9.50
N ASN A 282 -17.42 24.74 -10.39
CA ASN A 282 -17.47 24.53 -11.85
C ASN A 282 -16.09 24.73 -12.49
N GLU A 283 -15.32 25.71 -12.03
CA GLU A 283 -14.02 26.07 -12.62
C GLU A 283 -12.87 25.16 -12.15
N PHE A 284 -12.99 24.62 -10.94
CA PHE A 284 -11.98 23.78 -10.32
C PHE A 284 -12.46 22.33 -10.19
N SER A 285 -11.50 21.41 -10.10
CA SER A 285 -11.72 19.96 -10.09
C SER A 285 -11.62 19.35 -8.69
N GLY A 286 -10.91 19.99 -7.77
CA GLY A 286 -10.58 19.44 -6.46
C GLY A 286 -9.78 20.41 -5.59
N PHE A 287 -9.52 19.99 -4.36
CA PHE A 287 -8.59 20.64 -3.45
C PHE A 287 -7.25 19.90 -3.47
N LEU A 288 -6.15 20.62 -3.69
CA LEU A 288 -4.79 20.11 -3.43
C LEU A 288 -4.39 20.56 -2.03
N ILE A 289 -4.37 19.61 -1.10
CA ILE A 289 -4.05 19.82 0.31
C ILE A 289 -2.64 19.31 0.53
N CYS A 290 -1.72 20.21 0.86
CA CYS A 290 -0.39 19.85 1.30
C CYS A 290 -0.33 19.88 2.83
N VAL A 291 0.06 18.76 3.43
CA VAL A 291 0.19 18.58 4.88
C VAL A 291 1.64 18.25 5.20
N LYS A 292 2.23 19.04 6.08
CA LYS A 292 3.48 18.69 6.74
C LYS A 292 3.17 18.09 8.10
N VAL A 293 3.61 16.85 8.31
CA VAL A 293 3.40 16.10 9.54
C VAL A 293 4.68 16.13 10.38
N GLU A 294 4.55 16.55 11.64
CA GLU A 294 5.56 16.35 12.69
C GLU A 294 5.19 15.09 13.48
N GLY A 295 5.71 13.91 13.11
CA GLY A 295 5.31 12.66 13.78
C GLY A 295 5.68 11.38 13.03
N ILE A 296 5.28 10.22 13.59
CA ILE A 296 5.61 8.91 13.04
C ILE A 296 4.82 8.67 11.74
N PRO A 297 5.48 8.24 10.65
CA PRO A 297 4.82 7.87 9.40
C PRO A 297 3.96 6.61 9.59
N GLY A 298 2.65 6.76 9.83
CA GLY A 298 1.73 5.63 10.04
C GLY A 298 0.43 5.97 10.79
N GLU A 299 0.32 7.15 11.38
CA GLU A 299 -0.93 7.60 11.99
C GLU A 299 -1.96 8.06 10.94
N ILE A 300 -3.23 7.78 11.22
CA ILE A 300 -4.35 8.31 10.45
C ILE A 300 -4.49 9.80 10.79
N HIS A 301 -4.36 10.64 9.77
CA HIS A 301 -4.51 12.07 9.88
C HIS A 301 -5.92 12.47 9.49
N VAL A 302 -6.56 13.26 10.35
CA VAL A 302 -7.92 13.75 10.11
C VAL A 302 -7.83 15.17 9.57
N ILE A 303 -8.40 15.38 8.38
CA ILE A 303 -8.60 16.70 7.77
C ILE A 303 -10.06 17.06 7.96
N THR A 304 -10.32 18.18 8.62
CA THR A 304 -11.67 18.71 8.81
C THR A 304 -11.87 19.91 7.89
N ILE A 305 -12.89 19.86 7.05
CA ILE A 305 -13.26 20.94 6.14
C ILE A 305 -14.59 21.51 6.64
N GLU A 306 -14.61 22.78 7.02
CA GLU A 306 -15.79 23.43 7.63
C GLU A 306 -16.17 24.73 6.93
N ASP A 307 -17.47 24.95 6.80
CA ASP A 307 -18.04 26.22 6.35
C ASP A 307 -17.95 27.28 7.47
N VAL A 308 -17.40 28.45 7.15
CA VAL A 308 -17.18 29.54 8.11
C VAL A 308 -18.26 30.59 7.94
N MET A 309 -19.52 30.22 8.12
CA MET A 309 -20.62 31.19 8.08
C MET A 309 -20.63 32.03 9.37
N GLY A 310 -20.14 33.26 9.28
CA GLY A 310 -20.38 34.32 10.29
C GLY A 310 -19.71 34.12 11.65
N ARG A 311 -18.63 33.34 11.75
CA ARG A 311 -17.81 33.31 12.99
C ARG A 311 -16.77 34.42 12.92
N GLU A 312 -16.98 35.48 13.70
CA GLU A 312 -15.94 36.44 14.02
C GLU A 312 -14.84 35.74 14.82
N ASN A 313 -13.62 35.74 14.26
CA ASN A 313 -12.33 35.67 14.96
C ASN A 313 -12.30 34.98 16.34
N GLU A 314 -12.18 33.66 16.37
CA GLU A 314 -11.49 32.96 17.46
C GLU A 314 -10.74 31.76 16.87
N ASP A 315 -9.59 32.05 16.25
CA ASP A 315 -8.36 31.25 16.28
C ASP A 315 -7.34 31.97 15.40
N VAL A 316 -6.37 32.61 16.05
CA VAL A 316 -5.28 33.37 15.43
C VAL A 316 -4.61 32.54 14.34
N LEU A 317 -4.49 33.11 13.13
CA LEU A 317 -3.54 32.66 12.12
C LEU A 317 -2.13 32.80 12.70
N GLU A 318 -1.66 31.77 13.42
CA GLU A 318 -0.25 31.68 13.77
C GLU A 318 0.51 31.28 12.50
N VAL A 319 0.89 32.30 11.72
CA VAL A 319 1.93 32.17 10.70
C VAL A 319 3.20 31.72 11.41
N SER A 320 3.84 30.66 10.94
CA SER A 320 5.08 30.17 11.57
C SER A 320 6.12 31.29 11.53
N ASP A 321 6.80 31.56 12.64
CA ASP A 321 7.86 32.57 12.74
C ASP A 321 9.16 32.17 12.02
N GLY A 322 9.12 31.14 11.18
CA GLY A 322 10.26 30.61 10.45
C GLY A 322 11.31 29.93 11.33
N THR A 323 11.12 29.81 12.65
CA THR A 323 12.11 29.17 13.52
C THR A 323 11.92 27.65 13.52
N PRO A 324 12.90 26.86 13.03
CA PRO A 324 12.84 25.40 13.13
C PRO A 324 13.03 25.03 14.60
N LYS A 325 11.98 24.58 15.28
CA LYS A 325 12.16 23.83 16.53
C LYS A 325 12.71 22.47 16.14
N GLU A 326 13.90 22.15 16.63
CA GLU A 326 14.53 20.85 16.48
C GLU A 326 13.62 19.79 17.11
N ALA A 327 12.85 19.11 16.26
CA ALA A 327 12.09 17.92 16.60
C ALA A 327 12.51 16.81 15.63
N TRP A 328 12.48 15.59 16.16
CA TRP A 328 13.10 14.37 15.66
C TRP A 328 12.99 14.10 14.15
N ASP A 329 13.93 13.30 13.67
CA ASP A 329 14.33 12.85 12.31
C ASP A 329 13.23 12.23 11.40
N ASN A 330 11.94 12.54 11.61
CA ASN A 330 10.80 11.92 10.90
C ASN A 330 9.82 12.96 10.35
N ARG A 331 10.30 13.93 9.56
CA ARG A 331 9.41 14.92 8.92
C ARG A 331 8.95 14.42 7.55
N CYS A 332 7.63 14.49 7.31
CA CYS A 332 7.02 14.06 6.06
C CYS A 332 6.23 15.21 5.43
N MET A 333 6.35 15.34 4.11
CA MET A 333 5.53 16.23 3.29
C MET A 333 4.56 15.40 2.48
N CYS A 334 3.28 15.65 2.62
CA CYS A 334 2.25 14.88 1.95
C CYS A 334 1.33 15.80 1.17
N TYR A 335 0.96 15.38 -0.03
CA TYR A 335 -0.01 16.03 -0.89
C TYR A 335 -1.19 15.11 -1.05
N ILE A 336 -2.37 15.66 -0.83
CA ILE A 336 -3.63 14.96 -0.89
C ILE A 336 -4.48 15.76 -1.85
N TYR A 337 -4.85 15.15 -2.96
CA TYR A 337 -5.82 15.74 -3.87
C TYR A 337 -7.18 15.14 -3.56
N VAL A 338 -8.10 15.96 -3.06
CA VAL A 338 -9.49 15.58 -2.83
C VAL A 338 -10.31 16.05 -4.03
N SER A 339 -10.76 15.11 -4.86
CA SER A 339 -11.54 15.44 -6.05
C SER A 339 -12.95 15.92 -5.65
N PHE A 340 -13.46 16.91 -6.35
CA PHE A 340 -14.85 17.33 -6.17
C PHE A 340 -15.84 16.24 -6.55
N GLY A 341 -15.47 15.32 -7.45
CA GLY A 341 -16.23 14.11 -7.76
C GLY A 341 -16.44 13.23 -6.53
N SER A 342 -15.38 12.95 -5.78
CA SER A 342 -15.43 12.16 -4.54
C SER A 342 -16.38 12.77 -3.50
N LEU A 343 -16.47 14.10 -3.46
CA LEU A 343 -17.32 14.83 -2.53
C LEU A 343 -18.78 14.91 -2.98
N ARG A 344 -19.14 14.60 -4.24
CA ARG A 344 -20.48 14.88 -4.81
C ARG A 344 -21.63 14.27 -4.03
N HIS A 345 -21.40 13.13 -3.40
CA HIS A 345 -22.40 12.39 -2.66
C HIS A 345 -22.66 12.97 -1.26
N THR A 346 -21.75 13.80 -0.74
CA THR A 346 -21.80 14.34 0.62
C THR A 346 -22.89 15.40 0.80
N LEU A 347 -23.45 15.49 2.01
CA LEU A 347 -24.38 16.54 2.41
C LEU A 347 -23.72 17.91 2.37
N TRP A 348 -22.44 17.98 2.72
CA TRP A 348 -21.61 19.17 2.61
C TRP A 348 -21.58 19.69 1.15
N TRP A 349 -21.25 18.82 0.19
CA TRP A 349 -21.16 19.21 -1.23
C TRP A 349 -22.49 19.67 -1.83
N LYS A 350 -23.62 19.12 -1.36
CA LYS A 350 -24.95 19.56 -1.80
C LYS A 350 -25.20 21.05 -1.52
N ARG A 351 -24.46 21.66 -0.58
CA ARG A 351 -24.49 23.10 -0.27
C ARG A 351 -23.33 23.91 -0.86
N LYS A 352 -22.54 23.35 -1.78
CA LYS A 352 -21.37 24.01 -2.38
C LYS A 352 -21.55 25.46 -2.86
N SER A 353 -22.75 25.83 -3.31
CA SER A 353 -23.04 27.20 -3.77
C SER A 353 -23.11 28.23 -2.65
N THR A 354 -23.26 27.81 -1.39
CA THR A 354 -23.28 28.71 -0.23
C THR A 354 -21.89 28.89 0.39
N HIS A 355 -20.93 28.03 0.07
CA HIS A 355 -19.57 28.13 0.59
C HIS A 355 -18.83 29.29 -0.11
N THR A 356 -18.52 30.33 0.66
CA THR A 356 -17.66 31.45 0.23
C THR A 356 -16.28 31.38 0.85
N THR A 357 -16.20 30.94 2.11
CA THR A 357 -14.95 30.77 2.85
C THR A 357 -14.98 29.45 3.58
N ILE A 358 -13.96 28.62 3.34
CA ILE A 358 -13.84 27.30 3.95
C ILE A 358 -12.62 27.28 4.86
N SER A 359 -12.74 26.65 6.02
CA SER A 359 -11.60 26.35 6.87
C SER A 359 -11.16 24.90 6.73
N PHE A 360 -9.86 24.69 6.60
CA PHE A 360 -9.20 23.39 6.64
C PHE A 360 -8.46 23.27 7.96
N SER A 361 -8.80 22.28 8.78
CA SER A 361 -8.18 22.05 10.08
C SER A 361 -7.53 20.67 10.11
N ILE A 362 -6.34 20.58 10.69
CA ILE A 362 -5.54 19.36 10.82
C ILE A 362 -5.09 19.16 12.27
N GLN A 363 -4.59 17.95 12.58
CA GLN A 363 -4.11 17.61 13.93
C GLN A 363 -2.99 18.55 14.42
N LYS A 364 -2.90 18.67 15.76
CA LYS A 364 -1.93 19.53 16.45
C LYS A 364 -0.49 19.13 16.10
N GLY A 365 0.35 20.12 15.76
CA GLY A 365 1.76 19.90 15.39
C GLY A 365 2.01 19.84 13.88
N SER A 366 0.94 19.80 13.07
CA SER A 366 1.05 19.75 11.61
C SER A 366 0.76 21.11 10.97
N TYR A 367 1.24 21.28 9.73
CA TYR A 367 1.04 22.49 8.93
C TYR A 367 0.30 22.15 7.64
N VAL A 368 -0.52 23.07 7.15
CA VAL A 368 -1.35 22.86 5.96
C VAL A 368 -1.24 24.03 4.99
N LYS A 369 -1.22 23.69 3.71
CA LYS A 369 -1.42 24.61 2.59
C LYS A 369 -2.48 24.00 1.69
N VAL A 370 -3.42 24.80 1.19
CA VAL A 370 -4.48 24.31 0.30
C VAL A 370 -4.60 25.22 -0.90
N GLU A 371 -4.71 24.60 -2.07
CA GLU A 371 -4.91 25.26 -3.35
C GLU A 371 -6.08 24.61 -4.11
N LEU A 372 -6.75 25.39 -4.94
CA LEU A 372 -7.77 24.89 -5.85
C LEU A 372 -7.12 24.44 -7.16
N VAL A 373 -7.45 23.24 -7.63
CA VAL A 373 -6.88 22.68 -8.85
C VAL A 373 -7.78 23.00 -10.04
N PRO A 374 -7.33 23.78 -11.06
CA PRO A 374 -8.16 24.12 -12.21
C PRO A 374 -8.62 22.88 -12.99
N ARG A 375 -9.81 22.93 -13.60
CA ARG A 375 -10.24 21.89 -14.55
C ARG A 375 -9.47 22.01 -15.87
N SER A 376 -9.16 20.87 -16.49
CA SER A 376 -8.54 20.87 -17.82
C SER A 376 -9.57 21.14 -18.93
N LYS A 377 -9.16 21.81 -20.02
CA LYS A 377 -10.06 22.13 -21.15
C LYS A 377 -10.46 20.83 -21.88
N GLY A 378 -11.75 20.51 -21.90
CA GLY A 378 -12.29 19.33 -22.58
C GLY A 378 -12.76 18.21 -21.64
N ASP A 379 -12.67 18.41 -20.33
CA ASP A 379 -13.17 17.48 -19.31
C ASP A 379 -14.72 17.53 -19.22
N PRO A 380 -15.45 16.45 -19.54
CA PRO A 380 -16.88 16.41 -19.31
C PRO A 380 -17.19 16.45 -17.81
N ILE A 381 -18.24 17.19 -17.45
CA ILE A 381 -18.70 17.40 -16.06
C ILE A 381 -19.16 16.08 -15.41
N GLU A 382 -19.51 15.08 -16.22
CA GLU A 382 -20.03 13.77 -15.83
C GLU A 382 -19.36 12.67 -16.65
N ARG A 383 -18.77 11.67 -15.98
CA ARG A 383 -18.40 10.38 -16.58
C ARG A 383 -18.94 9.25 -15.71
N VAL A 384 -19.33 8.16 -16.36
CA VAL A 384 -19.83 6.95 -15.69
C VAL A 384 -18.70 6.32 -14.89
N LYS A 385 -18.99 5.93 -13.63
CA LYS A 385 -18.11 5.09 -12.82
C LYS A 385 -17.75 3.82 -13.59
N HIS A 386 -16.53 3.73 -14.11
CA HIS A 386 -15.93 2.43 -14.32
C HIS A 386 -15.40 1.98 -12.97
N THR A 387 -16.20 1.19 -12.26
CA THR A 387 -15.83 0.57 -11.00
C THR A 387 -14.67 -0.39 -11.25
N THR A 388 -13.43 0.09 -11.17
CA THR A 388 -12.35 -0.78 -10.71
C THR A 388 -12.67 -1.08 -9.25
N ASN A 389 -13.21 -2.27 -8.99
CA ASN A 389 -13.49 -2.80 -7.66
C ASN A 389 -12.17 -2.78 -6.85
N SER A 390 -11.86 -1.66 -6.20
CA SER A 390 -10.61 -1.40 -5.50
C SER A 390 -10.57 -2.14 -4.15
N SER A 391 -11.74 -2.45 -3.59
CA SER A 391 -11.89 -3.11 -2.28
C SER A 391 -11.28 -4.51 -2.20
N GLU A 392 -11.09 -5.22 -3.32
CA GLU A 392 -10.43 -6.54 -3.33
C GLU A 392 -8.90 -6.44 -3.15
N PHE A 393 -8.33 -5.25 -3.31
CA PHE A 393 -6.88 -5.02 -3.33
C PHE A 393 -6.33 -4.42 -2.05
N TRP A 394 -7.21 -3.81 -1.24
CA TRP A 394 -6.82 -3.01 -0.08
C TRP A 394 -7.63 -3.46 1.14
N ASP A 395 -6.98 -3.53 2.29
CA ASP A 395 -7.69 -3.69 3.56
C ASP A 395 -8.34 -2.36 4.00
N ARG A 396 -7.95 -1.21 3.41
CA ARG A 396 -8.51 0.12 3.69
C ARG A 396 -8.34 1.09 2.52
N GLU A 397 -9.35 1.93 2.26
CA GLU A 397 -9.18 3.09 1.37
C GLU A 397 -8.32 4.15 2.08
N PRO A 398 -7.32 4.75 1.40
CA PRO A 398 -6.40 5.67 2.07
C PRO A 398 -6.97 7.05 2.34
N ILE A 399 -8.15 7.37 1.79
CA ILE A 399 -8.89 8.60 2.02
C ILE A 399 -10.33 8.18 2.25
N GLU A 400 -10.79 8.30 3.48
CA GLU A 400 -12.11 7.86 3.90
C GLU A 400 -12.88 9.04 4.49
N ILE A 401 -14.12 9.25 4.05
CA ILE A 401 -14.99 10.26 4.64
C ILE A 401 -15.63 9.67 5.90
N THR A 402 -15.14 10.09 7.06
CA THR A 402 -15.57 9.55 8.37
C THR A 402 -16.68 10.35 9.04
N HIS A 403 -16.92 11.57 8.56
CA HIS A 403 -18.04 12.39 8.99
C HIS A 403 -18.52 13.28 7.86
N ASP A 404 -19.84 13.39 7.69
CA ASP A 404 -20.48 14.25 6.69
C ASP A 404 -21.69 14.95 7.30
N SER A 405 -21.68 16.28 7.24
CA SER A 405 -22.77 17.15 7.66
C SER A 405 -22.91 18.32 6.69
N LYS A 406 -23.98 19.12 6.83
CA LYS A 406 -24.21 20.29 5.97
C LYS A 406 -23.15 21.38 6.08
N SER A 407 -22.35 21.40 7.14
CA SER A 407 -21.38 22.46 7.44
C SER A 407 -19.95 21.95 7.66
N CYS A 408 -19.74 20.64 7.74
CA CYS A 408 -18.46 20.04 8.06
C CYS A 408 -18.34 18.65 7.44
N ILE A 409 -17.17 18.34 6.90
CA ILE A 409 -16.76 16.99 6.49
C ILE A 409 -15.42 16.65 7.14
N LYS A 410 -15.27 15.40 7.61
CA LYS A 410 -13.99 14.87 8.09
C LYS A 410 -13.50 13.78 7.15
N ILE A 411 -12.22 13.87 6.84
CA ILE A 411 -11.52 12.97 5.94
C ILE A 411 -10.36 12.36 6.72
N ASP A 412 -10.41 11.05 6.90
CA ASP A 412 -9.31 10.28 7.45
C ASP A 412 -8.37 9.92 6.29
N TRP A 413 -7.09 10.22 6.47
CA TRP A 413 -6.07 9.93 5.48
C TRP A 413 -4.88 9.19 6.11
N CYS A 414 -4.43 8.12 5.46
CA CYS A 414 -3.30 7.32 5.92
C CYS A 414 -2.07 7.47 4.99
N PRO A 415 -0.99 8.13 5.44
CA PRO A 415 0.22 8.30 4.63
C PRO A 415 0.95 6.99 4.30
N ASN A 416 0.83 5.96 5.16
CA ASN A 416 1.54 4.67 5.03
C ASN A 416 0.62 3.49 5.40
N ASP A 417 0.56 2.45 4.57
CA ASP A 417 -0.15 1.19 4.91
C ASP A 417 0.74 0.23 5.70
N MET A 418 1.60 0.72 6.61
CA MET A 418 2.40 -0.17 7.47
C MET A 418 1.54 -0.78 8.60
N GLN A 419 0.56 -1.61 8.23
CA GLN A 419 -0.05 -2.59 9.12
C GLN A 419 -0.10 -3.96 8.46
#